data_AF-A0A5C4UTZ9-F1
#
_entry.id   AF-A0A5C4UTZ9-F1
#
_cell.length_a   1.000
_cell.length_b   1.000
_cell.length_c   1.000
_cell.angle_alpha   90.00
_cell.angle_beta   90.00
_cell.angle_gamma   90.00
#
_symmetry.space_group_name_H-M   'P 1'
#
loop_
_entity.id
_entity.type
_entity.pdbx_description
1 polymer ?
#
loop_
_entity_poly.entity_id
_entity_poly.type
_entity_poly.pdbx_seq_one_letter_code
_entity_poly.pdbx_strand_id
1 'polypeptide(L)'
;MVPDSSAPLPQVRSVGCDEAAAALTAYRRDAGTSHSGQAAAAQQTYRDLMGAALNAQGAVGAKIRRLAAEFQELNFRLTGMTGGDPNQVIADINTDVAEFNRLCAFG
;
A
#
# COMPACT_ATOMS: atom_id res chain seq x y z
N MET A 1 -22.97 23.14 35.09
CA MET A 1 -22.01 22.16 34.51
C MET A 1 -22.81 21.25 33.61
N VAL A 2 -22.76 21.48 32.30
CA VAL A 2 -23.32 20.56 31.29
C VAL A 2 -22.21 19.58 30.91
N PRO A 3 -22.48 18.27 30.83
CA PRO A 3 -21.48 17.33 30.35
C PRO A 3 -21.32 17.52 28.84
N ASP A 4 -20.09 17.85 28.45
CA ASP A 4 -19.65 17.91 27.06
C ASP A 4 -19.56 16.46 26.53
N SER A 5 -20.67 15.97 25.98
CA SER A 5 -20.69 14.72 25.23
C SER A 5 -20.10 14.97 23.84
N SER A 6 -18.79 15.22 23.78
CA SER A 6 -18.03 15.10 22.54
C SER A 6 -17.99 13.62 22.14
N ALA A 7 -18.99 13.20 21.37
CA ALA A 7 -18.94 11.91 20.68
C ALA A 7 -17.66 11.87 19.82
N PRO A 8 -16.86 10.79 19.85
CA PRO A 8 -15.71 10.68 18.98
C PRO A 8 -16.21 10.75 17.53
N LEU A 9 -15.78 11.78 16.81
CA LEU A 9 -16.04 11.90 15.37
C LEU A 9 -15.56 10.60 14.70
N PRO A 10 -16.30 10.06 13.72
CA PRO A 10 -15.80 8.94 12.95
C PRO A 10 -14.45 9.35 12.39
N GLN A 11 -13.40 8.58 12.69
CA GLN A 11 -12.09 8.76 12.11
C GLN A 11 -12.28 8.76 10.60
N VAL A 12 -12.19 9.95 9.98
CA VAL A 12 -12.39 10.11 8.55
C VAL A 12 -11.16 9.50 7.92
N ARG A 13 -11.29 8.21 7.57
CA ARG A 13 -10.27 7.49 6.81
C ARG A 13 -9.81 8.39 5.67
N SER A 14 -8.52 8.71 5.66
CA SER A 14 -7.99 9.59 4.62
C SER A 14 -8.27 8.99 3.24
N VAL A 15 -8.58 9.81 2.24
CA VAL A 15 -8.85 9.34 0.86
C VAL A 15 -7.70 8.47 0.35
N GLY A 16 -6.45 8.82 0.69
CA GLY A 16 -5.28 8.00 0.36
C GLY A 16 -5.26 6.60 1.02
N CYS A 17 -5.93 6.39 2.17
CA CYS A 17 -6.10 5.05 2.74
C CYS A 17 -6.97 4.16 1.87
N ASP A 18 -8.09 4.67 1.38
CA ASP A 18 -9.02 3.90 0.56
C ASP A 18 -8.46 3.63 -0.84
N GLU A 19 -7.80 4.63 -1.45
CA GLU A 19 -7.10 4.47 -2.73
C GLU A 19 -5.96 3.45 -2.66
N ALA A 20 -5.12 3.53 -1.63
CA ALA A 20 -4.04 2.56 -1.44
C ALA A 20 -4.59 1.15 -1.13
N ALA A 21 -5.65 1.03 -0.33
CA ALA A 21 -6.30 -0.26 -0.09
C ALA A 21 -6.89 -0.87 -1.37
N ALA A 22 -7.46 -0.05 -2.25
CA ALA A 22 -7.94 -0.48 -3.56
C ALA A 22 -6.78 -0.97 -4.44
N ALA A 23 -5.67 -0.24 -4.51
CA ALA A 23 -4.47 -0.63 -5.26
C ALA A 23 -3.90 -1.98 -4.78
N LEU A 24 -3.82 -2.18 -3.46
CA LEU A 24 -3.34 -3.43 -2.86
C LEU A 24 -4.29 -4.61 -3.12
N THR A 25 -5.60 -4.36 -3.17
CA THR A 25 -6.60 -5.36 -3.51
C THR A 25 -6.51 -5.75 -4.99
N ALA A 26 -6.34 -4.76 -5.88
CA ALA A 26 -6.14 -4.98 -7.30
C ALA A 26 -4.88 -5.82 -7.57
N TYR A 27 -3.77 -5.52 -6.88
CA TYR A 27 -2.55 -6.34 -6.96
C TYR A 27 -2.82 -7.82 -6.68
N ARG A 28 -3.48 -8.11 -5.55
CA ARG A 28 -3.77 -9.51 -5.15
C ARG A 28 -4.66 -10.23 -6.16
N ARG A 29 -5.54 -9.50 -6.84
CA ARG A 29 -6.42 -10.04 -7.88
C ARG A 29 -5.67 -10.29 -9.19
N ASP A 30 -4.81 -9.36 -9.60
CA ASP A 30 -4.28 -9.29 -10.96
C ASP A 30 -2.87 -9.88 -11.11
N ALA A 31 -2.11 -10.01 -10.01
CA ALA A 31 -0.74 -10.53 -10.04
C ALA A 31 -0.67 -11.96 -10.61
N GLY A 32 -1.72 -12.76 -10.44
CA GLY A 32 -1.78 -14.12 -10.98
C GLY A 32 -0.63 -15.02 -10.51
N THR A 33 -0.33 -16.06 -11.29
CA THR A 33 0.70 -17.07 -10.95
C THR A 33 1.97 -16.98 -11.80
N SER A 34 1.98 -16.15 -12.86
CA SER A 34 3.15 -15.97 -13.72
C SER A 34 4.01 -14.78 -13.27
N HIS A 35 5.33 -14.91 -13.39
CA HIS A 35 6.26 -13.82 -13.08
C HIS A 35 5.96 -12.53 -13.86
N SER A 36 5.61 -12.65 -15.14
CA SER A 36 5.28 -11.50 -15.99
C SER A 36 3.96 -10.82 -15.58
N GLY A 37 2.96 -11.59 -15.17
CA GLY A 37 1.72 -11.06 -14.61
C GLY A 37 1.94 -10.33 -13.30
N GLN A 38 2.75 -10.94 -12.40
CA GLN A 38 3.11 -10.33 -11.13
C GLN A 38 3.90 -9.03 -11.34
N ALA A 39 4.83 -9.00 -12.30
CA ALA A 39 5.60 -7.80 -12.62
C ALA A 39 4.70 -6.67 -13.12
N ALA A 40 3.79 -6.95 -14.04
CA ALA A 40 2.84 -5.97 -14.57
C ALA A 40 1.92 -5.42 -13.48
N ALA A 41 1.38 -6.30 -12.64
CA ALA A 41 0.55 -5.91 -11.50
C ALA A 41 1.34 -5.06 -10.50
N ALA A 42 2.56 -5.46 -10.14
CA ALA A 42 3.40 -4.70 -9.21
C ALA A 42 3.73 -3.29 -9.73
N GLN A 43 4.01 -3.16 -11.04
CA GLN A 43 4.25 -1.86 -11.66
C GLN A 43 3.00 -0.96 -11.64
N GLN A 44 1.82 -1.55 -11.86
CA GLN A 44 0.57 -0.80 -11.79
C GLN A 44 0.28 -0.35 -10.36
N THR A 45 0.41 -1.23 -9.38
CA THR A 45 0.23 -0.92 -7.96
C THR A 45 1.20 0.16 -7.47
N TYR A 46 2.46 0.15 -7.92
CA TYR A 46 3.39 1.25 -7.66
C TYR A 46 2.83 2.61 -8.12
N ARG A 47 2.31 2.70 -9.34
CA ARG A 47 1.73 3.95 -9.87
C ARG A 47 0.51 4.40 -9.07
N ASP A 48 -0.37 3.45 -8.75
CA ASP A 48 -1.59 3.73 -7.99
C ASP A 48 -1.27 4.21 -6.57
N LEU A 49 -0.28 3.60 -5.91
CA LEU A 49 0.18 4.02 -4.57
C LEU A 49 0.86 5.39 -4.61
N MET A 50 1.62 5.72 -5.65
CA MET A 50 2.17 7.08 -5.83
C MET A 50 1.05 8.12 -5.94
N GLY A 51 -0.07 7.79 -6.60
CA GLY A 51 -1.27 8.61 -6.62
C GLY A 51 -1.90 8.75 -5.24
N ALA A 52 -2.14 7.63 -4.55
CA ALA A 52 -2.73 7.60 -3.21
C ALA A 52 -1.89 8.39 -2.18
N ALA A 53 -0.56 8.40 -2.33
CA ALA A 53 0.34 9.15 -1.47
C ALA A 53 0.17 10.67 -1.58
N LEU A 54 -0.39 11.19 -2.68
CA LEU A 54 -0.72 12.62 -2.82
C LEU A 54 -1.94 13.00 -1.96
N ASN A 55 -2.82 12.04 -1.72
CA ASN A 55 -4.06 12.18 -0.94
C ASN A 55 -3.91 11.72 0.51
N ALA A 56 -2.69 11.40 0.95
CA ALA A 56 -2.36 10.99 2.30
C ALA A 56 -1.22 11.83 2.88
N GLN A 57 -1.38 12.26 4.14
CA GLN A 57 -0.39 13.05 4.86
C GLN A 57 0.19 12.28 6.06
N GLY A 58 1.26 12.81 6.65
CA GLY A 58 1.87 12.25 7.86
C GLY A 58 2.35 10.80 7.69
N ALA A 59 2.14 9.99 8.74
CA ALA A 59 2.59 8.61 8.79
C ALA A 59 1.95 7.73 7.70
N VAL A 60 0.68 7.97 7.37
CA VAL A 60 -0.02 7.23 6.30
C VAL A 60 0.65 7.50 4.95
N GLY A 61 0.88 8.78 4.61
CA GLY A 61 1.54 9.14 3.34
C GLY A 61 2.97 8.60 3.25
N ALA A 62 3.72 8.59 4.36
CA ALA A 62 5.04 7.98 4.41
C ALA A 62 4.99 6.46 4.17
N LYS A 63 4.02 5.76 4.76
CA LYS A 63 3.85 4.31 4.59
C LYS A 63 3.41 3.93 3.18
N ILE A 64 2.51 4.70 2.56
CA ILE A 64 2.10 4.48 1.16
C ILE A 64 3.31 4.62 0.22
N ARG A 65 4.16 5.65 0.42
CA ARG A 65 5.39 5.80 -0.40
C ARG A 65 6.38 4.65 -0.21
N ARG A 66 6.49 4.12 1.01
CA ARG A 66 7.32 2.94 1.27
C ARG A 66 6.79 1.70 0.54
N LEU A 67 5.49 1.44 0.65
CA LEU A 67 4.85 0.36 -0.11
C LEU A 67 5.06 0.53 -1.62
N ALA A 68 4.93 1.76 -2.14
CA ALA A 68 5.20 2.03 -3.55
C ALA A 68 6.63 1.63 -3.96
N ALA A 69 7.64 1.99 -3.15
CA ALA A 69 9.02 1.60 -3.40
C ALA A 69 9.21 0.08 -3.38
N GLU A 70 8.56 -0.63 -2.45
CA GLU A 70 8.63 -2.10 -2.37
C GLU A 70 7.97 -2.76 -3.61
N PHE A 71 6.86 -2.23 -4.11
CA PHE A 71 6.25 -2.70 -5.36
C PHE A 71 7.10 -2.42 -6.61
N GLN A 72 7.79 -1.27 -6.62
CA GLN A 72 8.77 -0.98 -7.68
C GLN A 72 9.93 -1.97 -7.64
N GLU A 73 10.46 -2.26 -6.45
CA GLU A 73 11.54 -3.25 -6.30
C GLU A 73 11.07 -4.66 -6.68
N LEU A 74 9.85 -5.05 -6.30
CA LEU A 74 9.27 -6.32 -6.71
C LEU A 74 9.19 -6.42 -8.24
N ASN A 75 8.74 -5.36 -8.93
CA ASN A 75 8.76 -5.32 -10.39
C ASN A 75 10.17 -5.51 -10.96
N PHE A 76 11.18 -4.85 -10.41
CA PHE A 76 12.56 -4.97 -10.89
C PHE A 76 13.13 -6.38 -10.68
N ARG A 77 12.84 -7.02 -9.54
CA ARG A 77 13.27 -8.41 -9.30
C ARG A 77 12.54 -9.40 -10.21
N LEU A 78 11.23 -9.23 -10.40
CA LEU A 78 10.44 -10.12 -11.26
C LEU A 78 10.80 -10.00 -12.75
N THR A 79 11.21 -8.82 -13.21
CA THR A 79 11.67 -8.57 -14.59
C THR A 79 13.14 -8.92 -14.81
N GLY A 80 13.88 -9.25 -13.75
CA GLY A 80 15.32 -9.53 -13.80
C GLY A 80 16.20 -8.29 -13.96
N MET A 81 15.66 -7.08 -13.79
CA MET A 81 16.43 -5.84 -13.79
C MET A 81 17.35 -5.73 -12.56
N THR A 82 16.93 -6.31 -11.43
CA THR A 82 17.73 -6.42 -10.21
C THR A 82 17.80 -7.88 -9.75
N GLY A 83 18.95 -8.30 -9.23
CA GLY A 83 19.08 -9.60 -8.57
C GLY A 83 18.35 -9.66 -7.21
N GLY A 84 18.10 -10.86 -6.72
CA GLY A 84 17.47 -11.10 -5.42
C GLY A 84 16.18 -11.91 -5.53
N ASP A 85 15.73 -12.47 -4.41
CA ASP A 85 14.52 -13.28 -4.34
C ASP A 85 13.27 -12.37 -4.31
N PRO A 86 12.34 -12.47 -5.28
CA PRO A 86 11.06 -11.75 -5.25
C PRO A 86 10.22 -12.09 -4.01
N ASN A 87 10.36 -13.32 -3.46
CA ASN A 87 9.58 -13.74 -2.29
C ASN A 87 9.97 -12.99 -1.02
N GLN A 88 11.21 -12.54 -0.90
CA GLN A 88 11.63 -11.68 0.22
C GLN A 88 10.89 -10.33 0.18
N VAL A 89 10.82 -9.69 -0.99
CA VAL A 89 10.09 -8.41 -1.14
C VAL A 89 8.60 -8.60 -0.89
N ILE A 90 8.03 -9.73 -1.33
CA ILE A 90 6.62 -10.06 -1.04
C ILE A 90 6.38 -10.20 0.47
N ALA A 91 7.33 -10.77 1.22
CA ALA A 91 7.23 -10.87 2.68
C ALA A 91 7.27 -9.50 3.36
N ASP A 92 8.17 -8.62 2.89
CA ASP A 92 8.28 -7.24 3.37
C ASP A 92 6.99 -6.46 3.07
N ILE A 93 6.48 -6.53 1.83
CA ILE A 93 5.20 -5.93 1.43
C ILE A 93 4.07 -6.40 2.33
N ASN A 94 3.96 -7.71 2.62
CA ASN A 94 2.88 -8.21 3.48
C ASN A 94 2.97 -7.66 4.91
N THR A 95 4.17 -7.50 5.44
CA THR A 95 4.41 -6.89 6.76
C THR A 95 4.00 -5.42 6.73
N ASP A 96 4.41 -4.70 5.70
CA ASP A 96 4.14 -3.27 5.53
C ASP A 96 2.67 -2.97 5.27
N VAL A 97 1.96 -3.86 4.54
CA VAL A 97 0.51 -3.81 4.36
C VAL A 97 -0.22 -4.01 5.70
N ALA A 98 0.24 -4.92 6.54
CA ALA A 98 -0.37 -5.12 7.86
C ALA A 98 -0.21 -3.88 8.75
N GLU A 99 0.95 -3.24 8.72
CA GLU A 99 1.18 -1.97 9.43
C GLU A 99 0.35 -0.83 8.84
N PHE A 100 0.30 -0.70 7.51
CA PHE A 100 -0.54 0.27 6.80
C PHE A 100 -2.01 0.14 7.19
N ASN A 101 -2.54 -1.08 7.23
CA ASN A 101 -3.93 -1.34 7.62
C ASN A 101 -4.21 -0.90 9.06
N ARG A 102 -3.25 -1.05 9.98
CA ARG A 102 -3.37 -0.53 11.35
C ARG A 102 -3.39 1.00 11.35
N LEU A 103 -2.47 1.64 10.63
CA LEU A 103 -2.42 3.10 10.53
C LEU A 103 -3.73 3.68 9.96
N CYS A 104 -4.30 3.05 8.93
CA CYS A 104 -5.56 3.46 8.32
C CYS A 104 -6.83 3.04 9.10
N ALA A 105 -6.70 2.26 10.18
CA ALA A 105 -7.81 1.91 11.07
C ALA A 105 -7.88 2.80 12.32
N PHE A 106 -6.78 3.49 12.65
CA PHE A 106 -6.67 4.37 13.82
C PHE A 106 -6.39 5.84 13.47
N GLY A 107 -6.26 6.15 12.17
CA GLY A 107 -5.86 7.46 11.63
C GLY A 107 -7.03 8.31 11.18
#